data_AF-A0A9W7A9P1-F1
#
_entry.id   AF-A0A9W7A9P1-F1
#
_cell.length_a   1.000
_cell.length_b   1.000
_cell.length_c   1.000
_cell.angle_alpha   90.00
_cell.angle_beta   90.00
_cell.angle_gamma   90.00
#
_symmetry.space_group_name_H-M   'P 1'
#
loop_
_entity.id
_entity.type
_entity.pdbx_description
1 polymer ?
#
loop_
_entity_poly.entity_id
_entity_poly.type
_entity_poly.pdbx_seq_one_letter_code
_entity_poly.pdbx_strand_id
1 'polypeptide(L)'
;MQFRHPYECGGLYFTLNLCTPVIGLALVLNLMPGESFDELTTKFLTKLAVGLGGGLLCLLGLFFTLMEEKYRRTFLSAETGGQLTRRLFLEGNDLQKAYLFGIHDSHWNPIKDKVEAWVKAGWRQWEVEKLEWFTDEFRSSVPKAWIPERDRREVEEVIEVREQKKDVVVKGEEKQGVRRKSIIDTLRNRNIKIAPAGVKKEQCIEVQEFKREMERRGSIMD
;
A
#
# COMPACT_ATOMS: atom_id res chain seq x y z
N MET A 1 -1.21 -15.35 -17.77
CA MET A 1 -2.29 -15.05 -16.82
C MET A 1 -1.96 -13.75 -16.10
N GLN A 2 -2.78 -12.70 -16.26
CA GLN A 2 -2.54 -11.40 -15.62
C GLN A 2 -3.46 -11.26 -14.39
N PHE A 3 -3.11 -11.96 -13.30
CA PHE A 3 -3.65 -11.68 -11.97
C PHE A 3 -3.00 -10.39 -11.47
N ARG A 4 -3.56 -9.25 -11.87
CA ARG A 4 -2.89 -7.95 -11.78
C ARG A 4 -3.15 -7.17 -10.49
N HIS A 5 -3.87 -7.73 -9.51
CA HIS A 5 -4.11 -7.01 -8.26
C HIS A 5 -3.75 -7.87 -7.03
N PRO A 6 -2.68 -7.50 -6.28
CA PRO A 6 -2.21 -8.21 -5.08
C PRO A 6 -3.29 -8.44 -4.02
N TYR A 7 -4.36 -7.64 -4.04
CA TYR A 7 -5.43 -7.72 -3.06
C TYR A 7 -6.35 -8.92 -3.24
N GLU A 8 -6.33 -9.62 -4.39
CA GLU A 8 -7.27 -10.72 -4.71
C GLU A 8 -6.71 -12.12 -4.46
N CYS A 9 -5.42 -12.36 -4.67
CA CYS A 9 -4.84 -13.71 -4.64
C CYS A 9 -4.11 -14.06 -3.32
N GLY A 10 -4.11 -13.15 -2.34
CA GLY A 10 -3.47 -13.34 -1.03
C GLY A 10 -1.93 -13.39 -1.10
N GLY A 11 -1.28 -13.42 0.05
CA GLY A 11 0.18 -13.52 0.14
C GLY A 11 0.72 -14.86 -0.36
N LEU A 12 -0.09 -15.92 -0.26
CA LEU A 12 0.28 -17.27 -0.72
C LEU A 12 0.51 -17.32 -2.24
N TYR A 13 -0.29 -16.63 -3.04
CA TYR A 13 -0.06 -16.59 -4.49
C TYR A 13 1.25 -15.88 -4.83
N PHE A 14 1.58 -14.81 -4.12
CA PHE A 14 2.85 -14.10 -4.27
C PHE A 14 4.04 -15.04 -4.00
N THR A 15 3.98 -15.84 -2.93
CA THR A 15 5.06 -16.79 -2.61
C THR A 15 5.16 -17.94 -3.61
N LEU A 16 4.03 -18.48 -4.11
CA LEU A 16 4.03 -19.47 -5.19
C LEU A 16 4.62 -18.92 -6.50
N ASN A 17 4.31 -17.68 -6.85
CA ASN A 17 4.85 -17.02 -8.04
C ASN A 17 6.37 -16.78 -7.93
N LEU A 18 6.88 -16.50 -6.72
CA LEU A 18 8.32 -16.40 -6.44
C LEU A 18 9.08 -17.73 -6.61
N CYS A 19 8.43 -18.86 -6.31
CA CYS A 19 9.01 -20.20 -6.47
C CYS A 19 8.90 -20.74 -7.91
N THR A 20 7.94 -20.23 -8.69
CA THR A 20 7.71 -20.63 -10.09
C THR A 20 8.96 -20.62 -10.97
N PRO A 21 9.84 -19.58 -10.96
CA PRO A 21 11.07 -19.60 -11.75
C PRO A 21 12.04 -20.73 -11.34
N VAL A 22 12.14 -21.05 -10.04
CA VAL A 22 13.01 -22.15 -9.56
C VAL A 22 12.47 -23.50 -10.05
N ILE A 23 11.14 -23.70 -9.96
CA ILE A 23 10.46 -24.91 -10.40
C ILE A 23 10.57 -25.06 -11.92
N GLY A 24 10.33 -23.99 -12.68
CA GLY A 24 10.43 -24.00 -14.14
C GLY A 24 11.83 -24.34 -14.62
N LEU A 25 12.86 -23.79 -13.96
CA LEU A 25 14.26 -24.08 -14.27
C LEU A 25 14.60 -25.56 -14.01
N ALA A 26 14.13 -26.11 -12.88
CA ALA A 26 14.31 -27.54 -12.57
C ALA A 26 13.59 -28.43 -13.58
N LEU A 27 12.37 -28.07 -13.99
CA LEU A 27 11.59 -28.81 -14.97
C LEU A 27 12.27 -28.84 -16.35
N VAL A 28 12.80 -27.70 -16.80
CA VAL A 28 13.56 -27.61 -18.07
C VAL A 28 14.79 -28.50 -18.04
N LEU A 29 15.54 -28.54 -16.93
CA LEU A 29 16.70 -29.43 -16.79
C LEU A 29 16.33 -30.92 -16.85
N ASN A 30 15.18 -31.30 -16.28
CA ASN A 30 14.75 -32.70 -16.25
C ASN A 30 14.10 -33.16 -17.57
N LEU A 31 13.50 -32.24 -18.34
CA LEU A 31 12.82 -32.55 -19.60
C LEU A 31 13.71 -32.34 -20.84
N MET A 32 14.87 -31.70 -20.70
CA MET A 32 15.80 -31.59 -21.83
C MET A 32 16.38 -32.96 -22.18
N PRO A 33 16.17 -33.46 -23.42
CA PRO A 33 16.83 -34.67 -23.88
C PRO A 33 18.34 -34.43 -23.94
N GLY A 34 19.09 -35.36 -23.34
CA GLY A 34 20.56 -35.29 -23.20
C GLY A 34 21.35 -35.33 -24.51
N GLU A 35 20.69 -35.41 -25.67
CA GLU A 35 21.32 -35.42 -27.00
C GLU A 35 21.39 -34.02 -27.64
N SER A 36 20.83 -32.99 -27.01
CA SER A 36 20.67 -31.66 -27.64
C SER A 36 21.91 -30.77 -27.61
N PHE A 37 22.85 -30.99 -26.69
CA PHE A 37 24.03 -30.14 -26.50
C PHE A 37 25.27 -30.95 -26.12
N ASP A 38 26.46 -30.41 -26.42
CA ASP A 38 27.73 -30.99 -25.99
C ASP A 38 27.78 -31.20 -24.47
N GLU A 39 28.54 -32.20 -24.02
CA GLU A 39 28.60 -32.60 -22.61
C GLU A 39 29.09 -31.44 -21.73
N LEU A 40 30.03 -30.64 -22.24
CA LEU A 40 30.55 -29.46 -21.56
C LEU A 40 29.49 -28.36 -21.42
N THR A 41 28.73 -28.10 -22.48
CA THR A 41 27.65 -27.12 -22.49
C THR A 41 26.54 -27.51 -21.52
N THR A 42 26.17 -28.80 -21.49
CA THR A 42 25.16 -29.33 -20.57
C THR A 42 25.59 -29.18 -19.10
N LYS A 43 26.84 -29.52 -18.78
CA LYS A 43 27.39 -29.34 -17.42
C LYS A 43 27.44 -27.87 -17.01
N PHE A 44 27.80 -26.97 -17.93
CA PHE A 44 27.80 -25.53 -17.68
C PHE A 44 26.39 -24.99 -17.43
N LEU A 45 25.42 -25.35 -18.27
CA LEU A 45 24.03 -24.93 -18.15
C LEU A 45 23.41 -25.41 -16.82
N THR A 46 23.64 -26.66 -16.44
CA THR A 46 23.16 -27.21 -15.16
C THR A 46 23.76 -26.47 -13.97
N LYS A 47 25.07 -26.19 -13.97
CA LYS A 47 25.71 -25.42 -12.89
C LYS A 47 25.20 -23.98 -12.81
N LEU A 48 25.00 -23.34 -13.96
CA LEU A 48 24.45 -21.98 -14.04
C LEU A 48 23.00 -21.95 -13.55
N ALA A 49 22.20 -22.95 -13.91
CA ALA A 49 20.83 -23.09 -13.46
C ALA A 49 20.76 -23.33 -11.94
N VAL A 50 21.57 -24.25 -11.40
CA VAL A 50 21.64 -24.48 -9.95
C VAL A 50 22.14 -23.22 -9.21
N GLY A 51 23.10 -22.49 -9.77
CA GLY A 51 23.59 -21.23 -9.19
C GLY A 51 22.52 -20.13 -9.15
N LEU A 52 21.78 -19.93 -10.25
CA LEU A 52 20.70 -18.95 -10.32
C LEU A 52 19.50 -19.33 -9.44
N GLY A 53 19.06 -20.59 -9.51
CA GLY A 53 17.95 -21.10 -8.69
C GLY A 53 18.29 -21.08 -7.20
N GLY A 54 19.49 -21.56 -6.84
CA GLY A 54 20.00 -21.50 -5.47
C GLY A 54 20.18 -20.08 -4.95
N GLY A 55 20.72 -19.17 -5.78
CA GLY A 55 20.85 -17.75 -5.44
C GLY A 55 19.50 -17.09 -5.18
N LEU A 56 18.47 -17.39 -6.00
CA LEU A 56 17.12 -16.89 -5.79
C LEU A 56 16.51 -17.42 -4.49
N LEU A 57 16.69 -18.71 -4.18
CA LEU A 57 16.25 -19.30 -2.91
C LEU A 57 16.98 -18.71 -1.70
N CYS A 58 18.28 -18.43 -1.81
CA CYS A 58 19.06 -17.76 -0.75
C CYS A 58 18.55 -16.34 -0.51
N LEU A 59 18.27 -15.57 -1.57
CA LEU A 59 17.70 -14.24 -1.45
C LEU A 59 16.30 -14.26 -0.84
N LEU A 60 15.47 -15.25 -1.21
CA LEU A 60 14.17 -15.48 -0.60
C LEU A 60 14.29 -15.82 0.89
N GLY A 61 15.19 -16.72 1.25
CA GLY A 61 15.48 -17.07 2.64
C GLY A 61 15.90 -15.84 3.45
N LEU A 62 16.86 -15.06 2.92
CA LEU A 62 17.31 -13.81 3.54
C LEU A 62 16.17 -12.80 3.70
N PHE A 63 15.33 -12.65 2.67
CA PHE A 63 14.15 -11.80 2.72
C PHE A 63 13.20 -12.19 3.85
N PHE A 64 12.88 -13.48 4.02
CA PHE A 64 12.05 -13.95 5.13
C PHE A 64 12.73 -13.82 6.49
N THR A 65 14.05 -13.98 6.58
CA THR A 65 14.77 -13.80 7.84
C THR A 65 14.88 -12.33 8.27
N LEU A 66 15.06 -11.42 7.31
CA LEU A 66 15.12 -9.97 7.56
C LEU A 66 13.74 -9.38 7.84
N MET A 67 12.69 -10.08 7.43
CA MET A 67 11.32 -9.68 7.69
C MET A 67 10.89 -10.01 9.11
N GLU A 68 10.20 -9.07 9.74
CA GLU A 68 9.62 -9.25 11.08
C GLU A 68 8.66 -10.45 11.09
N GLU A 69 8.72 -11.21 12.17
CA GLU A 69 7.96 -12.45 12.32
C GLU A 69 6.45 -12.22 12.20
N LYS A 70 5.97 -11.07 12.66
CA LYS A 70 4.57 -10.65 12.59
C LYS A 70 4.03 -10.58 11.16
N TYR A 71 4.86 -10.24 10.18
CA TYR A 71 4.46 -10.13 8.77
C TYR A 71 4.67 -11.40 7.96
N ARG A 72 5.41 -12.40 8.47
CA ARG A 72 5.62 -13.69 7.78
C ARG A 72 4.29 -14.42 7.54
N ARG A 73 3.36 -14.31 8.49
CA ARG A 73 2.02 -14.90 8.37
C ARG A 73 1.23 -14.30 7.21
N THR A 74 1.46 -13.04 6.86
CA THR A 74 0.79 -12.38 5.72
C THR A 74 1.17 -13.01 4.39
N PHE A 75 2.39 -13.55 4.25
CA PHE A 75 2.88 -14.20 3.04
C PHE A 75 2.43 -15.66 2.89
N LEU A 76 2.10 -16.32 4.00
CA LEU A 76 1.55 -17.68 4.01
C LEU A 76 0.02 -17.68 4.08
N SER A 77 -0.58 -16.56 4.46
CA SER A 77 -2.02 -16.42 4.49
C SER A 77 -2.56 -16.30 3.06
N ALA A 78 -3.59 -17.10 2.79
CA ALA A 78 -4.42 -16.95 1.60
C ALA A 78 -5.51 -15.87 1.78
N GLU A 79 -5.55 -15.20 2.94
CA GLU A 79 -6.56 -14.17 3.21
C GLU A 79 -6.41 -13.02 2.21
N THR A 80 -7.51 -12.76 1.50
CA THR A 80 -7.69 -11.62 0.61
C THR A 80 -7.74 -10.33 1.43
N GLY A 81 -7.31 -9.18 0.87
CA GLY A 81 -7.38 -7.89 1.57
C GLY A 81 -8.78 -7.60 2.13
N GLY A 82 -9.84 -7.89 1.35
CA GLY A 82 -11.23 -7.72 1.80
C GLY A 82 -11.65 -8.70 2.90
N GLN A 83 -11.07 -9.91 2.96
CA GLN A 83 -11.35 -10.86 4.05
C GLN A 83 -10.67 -10.41 5.35
N LEU A 84 -9.43 -9.93 5.27
CA LEU A 84 -8.72 -9.35 6.39
C LEU A 84 -9.47 -8.14 6.97
N THR A 85 -9.96 -7.25 6.10
CA THR A 85 -10.75 -6.08 6.50
C THR A 85 -12.03 -6.48 7.26
N ARG A 86 -12.74 -7.51 6.79
CA ARG A 86 -13.94 -8.02 7.49
C ARG A 86 -13.62 -8.62 8.84
N ARG A 87 -12.55 -9.42 8.92
CA ARG A 87 -12.10 -10.02 10.17
C ARG A 87 -11.71 -8.94 11.17
N LEU A 88 -10.94 -7.95 10.73
CA LEU A 88 -10.53 -6.81 11.54
C LEU A 88 -11.76 -6.02 12.06
N PHE A 89 -12.81 -5.89 11.26
CA PHE A 89 -14.04 -5.23 11.71
C PHE A 89 -14.82 -6.06 12.75
N LEU A 90 -14.87 -7.39 12.60
CA LEU A 90 -15.63 -8.27 13.48
C LEU A 90 -14.91 -8.57 14.80
N GLU A 91 -13.59 -8.71 14.78
CA GLU A 91 -12.76 -9.08 15.93
C GLU A 91 -12.05 -7.88 16.57
N GLY A 92 -11.97 -6.75 15.87
CA GLY A 92 -11.13 -5.63 16.27
C GLY A 92 -11.78 -4.61 17.19
N ASN A 93 -10.91 -3.81 17.81
CA ASN A 93 -11.30 -2.69 18.67
C ASN A 93 -11.76 -1.48 17.81
N ASP A 94 -12.41 -0.49 18.41
CA ASP A 94 -12.98 0.65 17.66
C ASP A 94 -11.93 1.45 16.85
N LEU A 95 -10.69 1.52 17.32
CA LEU A 95 -9.56 2.06 16.56
C LEU A 95 -9.28 1.27 15.27
N GLN A 96 -9.30 -0.07 15.35
CA GLN A 96 -9.06 -0.95 14.21
C GLN A 96 -10.22 -0.90 13.22
N LYS A 97 -11.45 -0.73 13.71
CA LYS A 97 -12.63 -0.49 12.88
C LYS A 97 -12.59 0.86 12.18
N ALA A 98 -12.04 1.90 12.83
CA ALA A 98 -11.88 3.21 12.21
C ALA A 98 -10.92 3.21 11.01
N TYR A 99 -9.88 2.35 11.05
CA TYR A 99 -8.93 2.16 9.94
C TYR A 99 -9.61 1.72 8.63
N LEU A 100 -10.82 1.16 8.72
CA LEU A 100 -11.65 0.80 7.57
C LEU A 100 -11.86 1.95 6.59
N PHE A 101 -12.03 3.18 7.11
CA PHE A 101 -12.27 4.37 6.32
C PHE A 101 -11.01 4.91 5.62
N GLY A 102 -9.83 4.36 5.95
CA GLY A 102 -8.59 4.59 5.20
C GLY A 102 -8.41 3.63 4.02
N ILE A 103 -9.25 2.60 3.90
CA ILE A 103 -9.19 1.56 2.85
C ILE A 103 -10.30 1.81 1.84
N HIS A 104 -10.03 1.53 0.56
CA HIS A 104 -10.99 1.68 -0.52
C HIS A 104 -12.30 0.88 -0.28
N ASP A 105 -13.44 1.53 -0.50
CA ASP A 105 -14.80 1.06 -0.23
C ASP A 105 -15.11 -0.36 -0.72
N SER A 106 -14.50 -0.79 -1.81
CA SER A 106 -14.64 -2.14 -2.36
C SER A 106 -14.34 -3.26 -1.34
N HIS A 107 -13.47 -3.01 -0.36
CA HIS A 107 -13.05 -4.00 0.62
C HIS A 107 -14.13 -4.27 1.68
N TRP A 108 -14.97 -3.27 1.96
CA TRP A 108 -15.96 -3.33 3.04
C TRP A 108 -17.39 -3.11 2.58
N ASN A 109 -17.62 -2.84 1.28
CA ASN A 109 -18.95 -2.80 0.67
C ASN A 109 -19.87 -3.97 1.08
N PRO A 110 -19.40 -5.23 1.21
CA PRO A 110 -20.25 -6.35 1.62
C PRO A 110 -20.64 -6.37 3.10
N ILE A 111 -19.98 -5.57 3.95
CA ILE A 111 -20.31 -5.39 5.36
C ILE A 111 -20.79 -3.96 5.65
N LYS A 112 -21.09 -3.19 4.62
CA LYS A 112 -21.47 -1.77 4.70
C LYS A 112 -22.57 -1.51 5.72
N ASP A 113 -23.60 -2.34 5.75
CA ASP A 113 -24.73 -2.19 6.69
C ASP A 113 -24.29 -2.33 8.15
N LYS A 114 -23.33 -3.22 8.43
CA LYS A 114 -22.79 -3.42 9.77
C LYS A 114 -21.90 -2.25 10.20
N VAL A 115 -21.13 -1.71 9.25
CA VAL A 115 -20.28 -0.53 9.45
C VAL A 115 -21.16 0.68 9.74
N GLU A 116 -22.22 0.88 8.96
CA GLU A 116 -23.20 1.94 9.17
C GLU A 116 -23.85 1.87 10.56
N ALA A 117 -24.29 0.67 10.97
CA ALA A 117 -24.88 0.47 12.30
C ALA A 117 -23.88 0.79 13.43
N TRP A 118 -22.63 0.37 13.28
CA TRP A 118 -21.55 0.67 14.24
C TRP A 118 -21.27 2.17 14.34
N VAL A 119 -21.15 2.86 13.20
CA VAL A 119 -20.96 4.33 13.15
C VAL A 119 -22.12 5.04 13.84
N LYS A 120 -23.37 4.70 13.51
CA LYS A 120 -24.55 5.34 14.11
C LYS A 120 -24.66 5.11 15.62
N ALA A 121 -24.28 3.91 16.09
CA ALA A 121 -24.33 3.57 17.50
C ALA A 121 -23.21 4.24 18.32
N GLY A 122 -21.99 4.29 17.77
CA GLY A 122 -20.80 4.81 18.45
C GLY A 122 -20.60 6.32 18.36
N TRP A 123 -21.20 7.00 17.38
CA TRP A 123 -20.91 8.42 17.08
C TRP A 123 -20.98 9.34 18.30
N ARG A 124 -22.06 9.22 19.09
CA ARG A 124 -22.25 10.04 20.30
C ARG A 124 -21.22 9.75 21.39
N GLN A 125 -20.80 8.49 21.52
CA GLN A 125 -19.81 8.11 22.52
C GLN A 125 -18.44 8.67 22.16
N TRP A 126 -18.05 8.58 20.89
CA TRP A 126 -16.76 9.09 20.43
C TRP A 126 -16.65 10.62 20.48
N GLU A 127 -17.76 11.32 20.30
CA GLU A 127 -17.83 12.79 20.45
C GLU A 127 -17.61 13.22 21.91
N VAL A 128 -18.19 12.49 22.87
CA VAL A 128 -18.02 12.74 24.30
C VAL A 128 -16.62 12.35 24.78
N GLU A 129 -16.12 11.20 24.34
CA GLU A 129 -14.82 10.67 24.76
C GLU A 129 -13.64 11.37 24.07
N LYS A 130 -13.86 12.10 22.95
CA LYS A 130 -12.83 12.76 22.14
C LYS A 130 -11.62 11.85 21.88
N LEU A 131 -11.89 10.68 21.30
CA LEU A 131 -10.84 9.71 20.97
C LEU A 131 -9.83 10.32 19.98
N GLU A 132 -8.54 10.04 20.17
CA GLU A 132 -7.45 10.63 19.35
C GLU A 132 -7.58 10.34 17.85
N TRP A 133 -8.24 9.24 17.48
CA TRP A 133 -8.47 8.84 16.10
C TRP A 133 -9.73 9.47 15.47
N PHE A 134 -10.62 10.07 16.26
CA PHE A 134 -11.84 10.75 15.81
C PHE A 134 -11.53 12.17 15.32
N THR A 135 -10.66 12.27 14.32
CA THR A 135 -10.22 13.52 13.72
C THR A 135 -11.19 14.02 12.64
N ASP A 136 -11.04 15.28 12.23
CA ASP A 136 -11.75 15.86 11.08
C ASP A 136 -11.56 15.06 9.79
N GLU A 137 -10.40 14.39 9.65
CA GLU A 137 -10.11 13.52 8.51
C GLU A 137 -11.01 12.29 8.49
N PHE A 138 -11.24 11.67 9.64
CA PHE A 138 -12.19 10.56 9.78
C PHE A 138 -13.64 11.04 9.59
N ARG A 139 -14.02 12.15 10.22
CA ARG A 139 -15.37 12.71 10.08
C ARG A 139 -15.73 12.98 8.62
N SER A 140 -14.78 13.51 7.84
CA SER A 140 -14.97 13.81 6.42
C SER A 140 -14.93 12.60 5.49
N SER A 141 -14.37 11.46 5.92
CA SER A 141 -14.39 10.22 5.12
C SER A 141 -15.67 9.41 5.32
N VAL A 142 -16.42 9.66 6.40
CA VAL A 142 -17.70 9.00 6.65
C VAL A 142 -18.79 9.55 5.72
N PRO A 143 -19.57 8.69 5.02
CA PRO A 143 -20.71 9.12 4.23
C PRO A 143 -21.72 9.93 5.04
N LYS A 144 -22.17 11.07 4.49
CA LYS A 144 -23.12 12.01 5.13
C LYS A 144 -24.39 11.35 5.67
N ALA A 145 -24.86 10.28 5.02
CA ALA A 145 -26.05 9.53 5.43
C ALA A 145 -25.92 8.82 6.79
N TRP A 146 -24.69 8.60 7.27
CA TRP A 146 -24.41 7.85 8.49
C TRP A 146 -24.19 8.75 9.71
N ILE A 147 -23.98 10.04 9.48
CA ILE A 147 -23.73 11.04 10.50
C ILE A 147 -25.07 11.50 11.09
N PRO A 148 -25.19 11.62 12.43
CA PRO A 148 -26.38 12.20 13.07
C PRO A 148 -26.68 13.60 12.53
N GLU A 149 -27.97 13.92 12.37
CA GLU A 149 -28.43 15.16 11.72
C GLU A 149 -27.88 16.44 12.38
N ARG A 150 -27.63 16.38 13.69
CA ARG A 150 -27.08 17.50 14.49
C ARG A 150 -25.70 17.93 14.00
N ASP A 151 -24.85 16.96 13.68
CA ASP A 151 -23.41 17.18 13.43
C ASP A 151 -23.10 17.23 11.93
N ARG A 152 -24.10 16.93 11.09
CA ARG A 152 -24.00 16.93 9.63
C ARG A 152 -23.50 18.27 9.08
N ARG A 153 -23.97 19.39 9.64
CA ARG A 153 -23.58 20.75 9.20
C ARG A 153 -22.11 21.04 9.49
N GLU A 154 -21.63 20.67 10.67
CA GLU A 154 -20.24 20.88 11.06
C GLU A 154 -19.28 20.05 10.20
N VAL A 155 -19.64 18.80 9.92
CA VAL A 155 -18.85 17.95 9.02
C VAL A 155 -18.90 18.45 7.57
N GLU A 156 -20.03 19.00 7.13
CA GLU A 156 -20.17 19.57 5.79
C GLU A 156 -19.27 20.80 5.60
N GLU A 157 -19.19 21.69 6.59
CA GLU A 157 -18.27 22.82 6.57
C GLU A 157 -16.80 22.33 6.49
N VAL A 158 -16.44 21.29 7.24
CA VAL A 158 -15.09 20.69 7.18
C VAL A 158 -14.79 20.10 5.79
N ILE A 159 -15.76 19.43 5.17
CA ILE A 159 -15.64 18.87 3.81
C ILE A 159 -15.45 20.00 2.79
N GLU A 160 -16.26 21.05 2.85
CA GLU A 160 -16.18 22.21 1.94
C GLU A 160 -14.84 22.93 2.05
N VAL A 161 -14.38 23.22 3.27
CA VAL A 161 -13.06 23.83 3.51
C VAL A 161 -11.95 22.97 2.92
N ARG A 162 -12.06 21.65 3.01
CA ARG A 162 -11.09 20.71 2.43
C ARG A 162 -11.12 20.71 0.91
N GLU A 163 -12.29 20.73 0.29
CA GLU A 163 -12.44 20.81 -1.17
C GLU A 163 -11.87 22.13 -1.70
N GLN A 164 -12.19 23.26 -1.06
CA GLN A 164 -11.61 24.55 -1.41
C GLN A 164 -10.07 24.55 -1.28
N LYS A 165 -9.53 23.93 -0.23
CA LYS A 165 -8.08 23.79 -0.05
C LYS A 165 -7.44 22.95 -1.16
N LYS A 166 -8.09 21.85 -1.58
CA LYS A 166 -7.62 21.03 -2.71
C LYS A 166 -7.62 21.83 -4.01
N ASP A 167 -8.67 22.58 -4.30
CA ASP A 167 -8.77 23.40 -5.51
C ASP A 167 -7.70 24.50 -5.56
N VAL A 168 -7.39 25.11 -4.40
CA VAL A 168 -6.30 26.09 -4.27
C VAL A 168 -4.94 25.45 -4.52
N VAL A 169 -4.70 24.26 -3.97
CA VAL A 169 -3.44 23.52 -4.18
C VAL A 169 -3.30 23.11 -5.65
N VAL A 170 -4.33 22.53 -6.26
CA VAL A 170 -4.33 22.13 -7.68
C VAL A 170 -4.10 23.34 -8.59
N LYS A 171 -4.80 24.45 -8.36
CA LYS A 171 -4.55 25.71 -9.10
C LYS A 171 -3.13 26.24 -8.87
N GLY A 172 -2.57 26.06 -7.68
CA GLY A 172 -1.19 26.42 -7.36
C GLY A 172 -0.16 25.58 -8.13
N GLU A 173 -0.37 24.27 -8.18
CA GLU A 173 0.47 23.32 -8.93
C GLU A 173 0.36 23.54 -10.44
N GLU A 174 -0.84 23.81 -10.95
CA GLU A 174 -1.05 24.12 -12.37
C GLU A 174 -0.32 25.42 -12.76
N LYS A 175 -0.43 26.48 -11.95
CA LYS A 175 0.31 27.73 -12.16
C LYS A 175 1.83 27.55 -12.06
N GLN A 176 2.32 26.74 -11.11
CA GLN A 176 3.75 26.40 -11.04
C GLN A 176 4.21 25.56 -12.23
N GLY A 177 3.39 24.62 -12.69
CA GLY A 177 3.65 23.80 -13.88
C GLY A 177 3.74 24.65 -15.14
N VAL A 178 2.82 25.60 -15.32
CA VAL A 178 2.84 26.58 -16.41
C VAL A 178 4.10 27.46 -16.33
N ARG A 179 4.46 27.95 -15.13
CA ARG A 179 5.69 28.74 -14.92
C ARG A 179 6.97 27.92 -15.18
N ARG A 180 6.98 26.63 -14.84
CA ARG A 180 8.09 25.73 -15.16
C ARG A 180 8.21 25.49 -16.66
N LYS A 181 7.08 25.30 -17.37
CA LYS A 181 7.07 25.19 -18.84
C LYS A 181 7.61 26.47 -19.49
N SER A 182 7.17 27.65 -19.06
CA SER A 182 7.68 28.92 -19.62
C SER A 182 9.17 29.15 -19.35
N ILE A 183 9.68 28.74 -18.18
CA ILE A 183 11.12 28.76 -17.88
C ILE A 183 11.86 27.75 -18.76
N ILE A 184 11.37 26.52 -18.91
CA ILE A 184 11.99 25.50 -19.78
C ILE A 184 12.00 25.97 -21.24
N ASP A 185 10.94 26.60 -21.74
CA ASP A 185 10.89 27.12 -23.11
C ASP A 185 11.85 28.32 -23.28
N THR A 186 11.97 29.18 -22.27
CA THR A 186 12.95 30.28 -22.24
C THR A 186 14.40 29.76 -22.17
N LEU A 187 14.62 28.65 -21.47
CA LEU A 187 15.92 27.97 -21.37
C LEU A 187 16.23 27.12 -22.60
N ARG A 188 15.24 26.60 -23.33
CA ARG A 188 15.46 25.92 -24.61
C ARG A 188 15.95 26.90 -25.68
N ASN A 189 15.50 28.14 -25.62
CA ASN A 189 15.90 29.19 -26.56
C ASN A 189 17.31 29.77 -26.29
N ARG A 190 17.88 29.54 -25.09
CA ARG A 190 19.26 29.87 -24.77
C ARG A 190 20.01 28.57 -24.56
N ASN A 191 20.89 28.19 -25.49
CA ASN A 191 21.61 26.91 -25.53
C ASN A 191 22.57 26.71 -24.31
N ILE A 192 22.01 26.62 -23.10
CA ILE A 192 22.69 26.52 -21.82
C ILE A 192 22.37 25.12 -21.27
N LYS A 193 23.37 24.24 -21.27
CA LYS A 193 23.29 22.93 -20.61
C LYS A 193 23.16 23.14 -19.10
N ILE A 194 22.05 22.70 -18.51
CA ILE A 194 21.87 22.66 -17.05
C ILE A 194 21.56 21.23 -16.63
N ALA A 195 22.33 20.71 -15.67
CA ALA A 195 22.11 19.42 -15.02
C ALA A 195 20.85 19.46 -14.12
N PRO A 196 20.11 18.34 -13.96
CA PRO A 196 18.84 18.35 -13.22
C PRO A 196 19.06 18.61 -11.73
N ALA A 197 18.43 19.66 -11.22
CA ALA A 197 18.43 20.04 -9.81
C ALA A 197 17.50 19.13 -9.00
N GLY A 198 17.96 18.76 -7.81
CA GLY A 198 17.37 17.74 -6.94
C GLY A 198 15.94 18.02 -6.50
N VAL A 199 15.20 16.92 -6.39
CA VAL A 199 13.88 16.83 -5.76
C VAL A 199 13.96 17.35 -4.31
N LYS A 200 13.05 18.25 -3.93
CA LYS A 200 12.98 18.84 -2.58
C LYS A 200 12.81 17.74 -1.52
N LYS A 201 13.78 17.67 -0.60
CA LYS A 201 13.82 16.72 0.53
C LYS A 201 12.72 16.93 1.57
N GLU A 202 12.08 18.10 1.62
CA GLU A 202 11.16 18.50 2.70
C GLU A 202 9.89 17.65 2.78
N GLN A 203 9.27 17.29 1.65
CA GLN A 203 8.03 16.49 1.63
C GLN A 203 8.24 15.01 1.99
N CYS A 204 9.43 14.46 1.71
CA CYS A 204 9.80 13.11 2.13
C CYS A 204 10.15 13.04 3.61
N ILE A 205 10.58 14.13 4.25
CA ILE A 205 10.95 14.13 5.67
C ILE A 205 9.69 14.00 6.54
N GLU A 206 8.63 14.75 6.24
CA GLU A 206 7.37 14.74 7.02
C GLU A 206 6.69 13.36 7.01
N VAL A 207 6.65 12.70 5.84
CA VAL A 207 6.08 11.34 5.70
C VAL A 207 6.94 10.29 6.41
N GLN A 208 8.27 10.48 6.43
CA GLN A 208 9.19 9.56 7.11
C GLN A 208 9.24 9.78 8.63
N GLU A 209 8.97 11.00 9.11
CA GLU A 209 8.81 11.28 10.54
C GLU A 209 7.51 10.69 11.09
N PHE A 210 6.40 10.85 10.36
CA PHE A 210 5.13 10.23 10.73
C PHE A 210 5.24 8.70 10.82
N LYS A 211 5.94 8.07 9.87
CA LYS A 211 6.17 6.62 9.87
C LYS A 211 7.05 6.17 11.04
N ARG A 212 8.09 6.94 11.38
CA ARG A 212 8.97 6.68 12.55
C ARG A 212 8.27 6.89 13.89
N GLU A 213 7.33 7.82 13.98
CA GLU A 213 6.53 8.04 15.19
C GLU A 213 5.60 6.85 15.46
N MET A 214 5.02 6.27 14.40
CA MET A 214 4.19 5.06 14.48
C MET A 214 4.99 3.82 14.86
N GLU A 215 6.22 3.66 14.33
CA GLU A 215 7.12 2.56 14.71
C GLU A 215 7.56 2.67 16.17
N ARG A 216 7.85 3.88 16.67
CA ARG A 216 8.15 4.12 18.09
C ARG A 216 6.99 3.76 19.01
N ARG A 217 5.75 4.10 18.62
CA ARG A 217 4.56 3.83 19.42
C ARG A 217 4.11 2.37 19.34
N GLY A 218 4.34 1.71 18.21
CA GLY A 218 4.11 0.27 18.04
C GLY A 218 5.03 -0.60 18.89
N SER A 219 6.25 -0.13 19.16
CA SER A 219 7.23 -0.83 20.01
C SER A 219 6.99 -0.69 21.52
N ILE A 220 6.09 0.19 21.97
CA ILE A 220 5.80 0.42 23.40
C ILE A 220 4.60 -0.44 23.87
N MET A 221 3.95 -1.17 22.97
CA MET A 221 2.78 -2.00 23.24
C MET A 221 3.01 -3.51 23.00
N ASP A 222 4.27 -3.96 23.02
CA ASP A 222 4.66 -5.36 23.21
C ASP A 222 5.35 -5.54 24.58
#